data_AF-A0A377ZNM4-F1
#
_entry.id   AF-A0A377ZNM4-F1
#
_cell.length_a   1.000
_cell.length_b   1.000
_cell.length_c   1.000
_cell.angle_alpha   90.00
_cell.angle_beta   90.00
_cell.angle_gamma   90.00
#
_symmetry.space_group_name_H-M   'P 1'
#
loop_
_entity.id
_entity.type
_entity.pdbx_description
1 polymer ?
#
loop_
_entity_poly.entity_id
_entity_poly.type
_entity_poly.pdbx_seq_one_letter_code
_entity_poly.pdbx_strand_id
1 'polypeptide(L)'
;MDKDGTPYQASDPALLTWVHVAECSCFMASHLRYKRTVVSPERQEDYFRESAEIARRLGARDIPQTPQEVADYLEVMRPRLRCDERTREVAEVLLSTRLPGRMSQPVGRVMMNAGIDLLPEWAQEMLGLSLTPLQRRTTRLMVHGVARVLRASVRNGAWHCAMRRMTEA
;
A
#
# COMPACT_ATOMS: atom_id res chain seq x y z
N MET A 1 0.60 18.07 -20.29
CA MET A 1 0.87 19.17 -19.36
C MET A 1 -0.07 18.99 -18.17
N ASP A 2 0.40 19.19 -16.95
CA ASP A 2 -0.49 19.31 -15.79
C ASP A 2 -1.20 20.69 -15.80
N LYS A 3 -1.99 20.97 -14.76
CA LYS A 3 -2.79 22.22 -14.66
C LYS A 3 -1.92 23.48 -14.53
N ASP A 4 -0.67 23.33 -14.09
CA ASP A 4 0.28 24.42 -13.88
C ASP A 4 1.23 24.58 -15.10
N GLY A 5 1.01 23.81 -16.16
CA GLY A 5 1.81 23.87 -17.38
C GLY A 5 3.09 23.03 -17.34
N THR A 6 3.30 22.23 -16.30
CA THR A 6 4.43 21.29 -16.23
C THR A 6 4.20 20.16 -17.23
N PRO A 7 5.19 19.81 -18.08
CA PRO A 7 5.11 18.61 -18.90
C PRO A 7 4.87 17.38 -18.03
N TYR A 8 3.75 16.69 -18.30
CA TYR A 8 3.40 15.45 -17.62
C TYR A 8 3.49 14.32 -18.63
N GLN A 9 4.26 13.29 -18.29
CA GLN A 9 4.30 12.03 -19.01
C GLN A 9 4.19 10.89 -17.99
N ALA A 10 3.18 10.04 -18.14
CA ALA A 10 2.97 8.90 -17.24
C ALA A 10 4.14 7.90 -17.28
N SER A 11 4.87 7.87 -18.40
CA SER A 11 6.07 7.06 -18.61
C SER A 11 7.37 7.75 -18.14
N ASP A 12 7.29 8.88 -17.44
CA ASP A 12 8.48 9.51 -16.87
C ASP A 12 9.15 8.54 -15.88
N PRO A 13 10.43 8.18 -16.09
CA PRO A 13 11.16 7.29 -15.19
C PRO A 13 11.12 7.70 -13.72
N ALA A 14 11.17 9.00 -13.42
CA ALA A 14 11.14 9.50 -12.05
C ALA A 14 9.76 9.33 -11.40
N LEU A 15 8.70 9.51 -12.19
CA LEU A 15 7.33 9.27 -11.74
C LEU A 15 7.08 7.78 -11.50
N LEU A 16 7.59 6.92 -12.38
CA LEU A 16 7.51 5.46 -12.21
C LEU A 16 8.22 5.02 -10.92
N THR A 17 9.41 5.56 -10.63
CA THR A 17 10.12 5.30 -9.38
C THR A 17 9.30 5.76 -8.17
N TRP A 18 8.71 6.96 -8.22
CA TRP A 18 7.85 7.45 -7.12
C TRP A 18 6.68 6.52 -6.84
N VAL A 19 5.91 6.16 -7.86
CA VAL A 19 4.74 5.27 -7.72
C VAL A 19 5.16 3.91 -7.17
N HIS A 20 6.25 3.35 -7.68
CA HIS A 20 6.77 2.07 -7.24
C HIS A 20 7.19 2.08 -5.76
N VAL A 21 7.93 3.10 -5.32
CA VAL A 21 8.41 3.21 -3.94
C VAL A 21 7.24 3.42 -2.97
N ALA A 22 6.29 4.29 -3.33
CA ALA A 22 5.07 4.50 -2.55
C ALA A 22 4.23 3.21 -2.43
N GLU A 23 4.11 2.44 -3.50
CA GLU A 23 3.41 1.16 -3.52
C GLU A 23 4.11 0.11 -2.65
N CYS A 24 5.40 -0.14 -2.88
CA CYS A 24 6.13 -1.20 -2.19
C CYS A 24 6.28 -0.92 -0.69
N SER A 25 6.47 0.35 -0.30
CA SER A 25 6.48 0.76 1.10
C SER A 25 5.14 0.47 1.79
N CYS A 26 4.00 0.74 1.13
CA CYS A 26 2.68 0.43 1.65
C CYS A 26 2.45 -1.08 1.79
N PHE A 27 2.90 -1.88 0.82
CA PHE A 27 2.81 -3.34 0.90
C PHE A 27 3.64 -3.90 2.04
N MET A 28 4.90 -3.48 2.19
CA MET A 28 5.74 -3.89 3.31
C MET A 28 5.13 -3.49 4.66
N ALA A 29 4.68 -2.23 4.79
CA ALA A 29 4.01 -1.74 5.99
C ALA A 29 2.75 -2.57 6.33
N SER A 30 1.98 -2.96 5.30
CA SER A 30 0.78 -3.80 5.48
C SER A 30 1.13 -5.19 6.00
N HIS A 31 2.21 -5.77 5.50
CA HIS A 31 2.68 -7.07 5.93
C HIS A 31 3.14 -7.03 7.38
N LEU A 32 3.98 -6.07 7.74
CA LEU A 32 4.51 -5.91 9.10
C LEU A 32 3.41 -5.60 10.11
N ARG A 33 2.36 -4.87 9.71
CA ARG A 33 1.30 -4.42 10.62
C ARG A 33 0.13 -5.40 10.77
N TYR A 34 -0.24 -6.11 9.70
CA TYR A 34 -1.46 -6.94 9.68
C TYR A 34 -1.20 -8.44 9.55
N LYS A 35 0.04 -8.85 9.26
CA LYS A 35 0.43 -10.26 9.29
C LYS A 35 1.18 -10.56 10.58
N ARG A 36 0.88 -11.72 11.16
CA ARG A 36 1.53 -12.20 12.40
C ARG A 36 2.94 -12.76 12.19
N THR A 37 3.43 -12.78 10.96
CA THR A 37 4.73 -13.35 10.62
C THR A 37 5.78 -12.26 10.71
N VAL A 38 6.77 -12.46 11.58
CA VAL A 38 7.96 -11.60 11.62
C VAL A 38 8.73 -11.77 10.31
N VAL A 39 9.01 -10.66 9.63
CA VAL A 39 9.86 -10.63 8.44
C VAL A 39 11.23 -10.15 8.90
N SER A 40 12.25 -10.98 8.72
CA SER A 40 13.62 -10.60 9.08
C SER A 40 14.10 -9.43 8.20
N PRO A 41 15.05 -8.61 8.66
CA PRO A 41 15.58 -7.49 7.88
C PRO A 41 16.05 -7.91 6.48
N GLU A 42 16.71 -9.07 6.38
CA GLU A 42 17.24 -9.61 5.11
C GLU A 42 16.10 -9.90 4.13
N ARG A 43 14.98 -10.45 4.63
CA ARG A 43 13.79 -10.69 3.79
C ARG A 43 13.09 -9.40 3.36
N GLN A 44 13.22 -8.32 4.12
CA GLN A 44 12.69 -7.02 3.69
C GLN A 44 13.56 -6.45 2.56
N GLU A 45 14.88 -6.58 2.65
CA GLU A 45 15.81 -6.21 1.57
C GLU A 45 15.58 -7.04 0.30
N ASP A 46 15.43 -8.36 0.44
CA ASP A 46 15.13 -9.24 -0.70
C ASP A 46 13.84 -8.81 -1.41
N TYR A 47 12.79 -8.49 -0.65
CA TYR A 47 11.53 -7.99 -1.20
C TYR A 47 11.71 -6.71 -2.04
N PHE A 48 12.47 -5.72 -1.53
CA PHE A 48 12.69 -4.47 -2.25
C PHE A 48 13.59 -4.68 -3.49
N ARG A 49 14.61 -5.53 -3.39
CA ARG A 49 15.46 -5.91 -4.54
C ARG A 49 14.67 -6.61 -5.65
N GLU A 50 13.82 -7.57 -5.29
CA GLU A 50 12.98 -8.29 -6.25
C GLU A 50 11.95 -7.36 -6.90
N SER A 51 11.33 -6.50 -6.10
CA SER A 51 10.34 -5.52 -6.58
C SER A 51 10.98 -4.49 -7.51
N ALA A 52 12.22 -4.07 -7.23
CA ALA A 52 12.96 -3.13 -8.07
C ALA A 52 13.21 -3.66 -9.49
N GLU A 53 13.33 -4.98 -9.70
CA GLU A 53 13.46 -5.56 -11.03
C GLU A 53 12.20 -5.34 -11.88
N ILE A 54 11.01 -5.41 -11.27
CA ILE A 54 9.74 -5.12 -11.96
C ILE A 54 9.71 -3.65 -12.41
N ALA A 55 10.04 -2.72 -11.51
CA ALA A 55 10.07 -1.29 -11.82
C ALA A 55 11.11 -0.94 -12.88
N ARG A 56 12.29 -1.58 -12.83
CA ARG A 56 13.34 -1.40 -13.85
C ARG A 56 12.86 -1.76 -15.24
N ARG A 57 12.12 -2.87 -15.38
CA ARG A 57 11.51 -3.29 -16.66
C ARG A 57 10.43 -2.34 -17.16
N LEU A 58 9.75 -1.64 -16.26
CA LEU A 58 8.78 -0.61 -16.61
C LEU A 58 9.44 0.73 -17.00
N GLY A 59 10.77 0.87 -16.83
CA GLY A 59 11.55 2.04 -17.20
C GLY A 59 11.91 2.96 -16.04
N ALA A 60 11.61 2.59 -14.79
CA ALA A 60 12.01 3.33 -13.60
C ALA A 60 13.54 3.34 -13.43
N ARG A 61 14.07 4.39 -12.80
CA ARG A 61 15.52 4.60 -12.57
C ARG A 61 15.78 4.98 -11.12
N ASP A 62 17.03 4.76 -10.68
CA ASP A 62 17.48 5.11 -9.33
C ASP A 62 16.57 4.55 -8.23
N ILE A 63 16.18 3.29 -8.40
CA ILE A 63 15.18 2.61 -7.56
C ILE A 63 15.83 2.21 -6.22
N PRO A 64 15.30 2.67 -5.08
CA PRO A 64 15.69 2.19 -3.75
C PRO A 64 15.49 0.69 -3.61
N GLN A 65 16.47 -0.01 -3.04
CA GLN A 65 16.48 -1.47 -2.90
C GLN A 65 16.57 -1.96 -1.45
N THR A 66 16.69 -1.06 -0.48
CA THR A 66 16.68 -1.39 0.94
C THR A 66 15.59 -0.63 1.70
N PRO A 67 15.14 -1.13 2.87
CA PRO A 67 14.18 -0.40 3.70
C PRO A 67 14.65 1.01 4.07
N GLN A 68 15.95 1.19 4.32
CA GLN A 68 16.53 2.48 4.66
C GLN A 68 16.50 3.44 3.46
N GLU A 69 16.95 2.99 2.29
CA GLU A 69 16.91 3.80 1.06
C GLU A 69 15.49 4.22 0.68
N VAL A 70 14.51 3.33 0.90
CA VAL A 70 13.08 3.64 0.69
C VAL A 70 12.62 4.73 1.64
N ALA A 71 12.95 4.64 2.92
CA ALA A 71 12.61 5.67 3.91
C ALA A 71 13.25 7.02 3.55
N ASP A 72 14.54 7.01 3.19
CA ASP A 72 15.27 8.22 2.79
C ASP A 72 14.67 8.86 1.52
N TYR A 73 14.31 8.03 0.53
CA TYR A 73 13.67 8.50 -0.69
C TYR A 73 12.31 9.17 -0.42
N LEU A 74 11.50 8.61 0.49
CA LEU A 74 10.21 9.20 0.86
C LEU A 74 10.39 10.59 1.50
N GLU A 75 11.40 10.77 2.36
CA GLU A 75 11.70 12.08 2.96
C GLU A 75 12.23 13.09 1.92
N VAL A 76 13.05 12.65 0.96
CA VAL A 76 13.51 13.50 -0.17
C VAL A 76 12.34 13.92 -1.07
N MET A 77 11.35 13.05 -1.25
CA MET A 77 10.17 13.33 -2.07
C MET A 77 9.16 14.23 -1.37
N ARG A 78 9.01 14.12 -0.05
CA ARG A 78 8.07 14.91 0.75
C ARG A 78 7.97 16.40 0.36
N PRO A 79 9.05 17.20 0.29
CA PRO A 79 8.95 18.63 -0.07
C PRO A 79 8.57 18.89 -1.53
N ARG A 80 8.65 17.88 -2.41
CA ARG A 80 8.27 17.98 -3.83
C ARG A 80 6.80 17.68 -4.07
N LEU A 81 6.12 17.08 -3.08
CA LEU A 81 4.71 16.73 -3.17
C LEU A 81 3.84 17.95 -2.89
N ARG A 82 2.79 18.11 -3.70
CA ARG A 82 1.80 19.18 -3.52
C ARG A 82 0.47 18.52 -3.18
N CYS A 83 -0.11 18.89 -2.05
CA CYS A 83 -1.49 18.58 -1.73
C CYS A 83 -2.32 19.84 -1.97
N ASP A 84 -3.10 19.83 -3.04
CA ASP A 84 -3.99 20.91 -3.45
C ASP A 84 -5.46 20.47 -3.43
N GLU A 85 -6.36 21.38 -3.81
CA GLU A 85 -7.80 21.10 -3.83
C GLU A 85 -8.14 19.86 -4.68
N ARG A 86 -7.50 19.70 -5.84
CA ARG A 86 -7.69 18.53 -6.72
C ARG A 86 -7.28 17.23 -6.02
N THR A 87 -6.17 17.25 -5.31
CA THR A 87 -5.69 16.08 -4.56
C THR A 87 -6.68 15.71 -3.46
N ARG A 88 -7.28 16.71 -2.79
CA ARG A 88 -8.32 16.48 -1.79
C ARG A 88 -9.62 15.96 -2.40
N GLU A 89 -10.06 16.51 -3.53
CA GLU A 89 -11.24 16.00 -4.25
C GLU A 89 -11.05 14.55 -4.66
N VAL A 90 -9.88 14.19 -5.20
CA VAL A 90 -9.55 12.81 -5.57
C VAL A 90 -9.51 11.92 -4.33
N ALA A 91 -8.88 12.38 -3.25
CA ALA A 91 -8.88 11.64 -1.98
C ALA A 91 -10.30 11.45 -1.45
N GLU A 92 -11.14 12.47 -1.46
CA GLU A 92 -12.53 12.40 -1.00
C GLU A 92 -13.35 11.42 -1.84
N VAL A 93 -13.21 11.44 -3.17
CA VAL A 93 -13.86 10.47 -4.06
C VAL A 93 -13.41 9.05 -3.74
N LEU A 94 -12.11 8.81 -3.59
CA LEU A 94 -11.56 7.49 -3.25
C LEU A 94 -12.05 7.02 -1.87
N LEU A 95 -12.02 7.90 -0.87
CA LEU A 95 -12.42 7.62 0.52
C LEU A 95 -13.94 7.43 0.68
N SER A 96 -14.74 8.13 -0.13
CA SER A 96 -16.20 8.05 -0.10
C SER A 96 -16.77 6.95 -0.99
N THR A 97 -15.93 6.29 -1.79
CA THR A 97 -16.35 5.18 -2.65
C THR A 97 -16.90 4.03 -1.81
N ARG A 98 -18.22 3.83 -1.93
CA ARG A 98 -18.97 2.81 -1.19
C ARG A 98 -18.93 1.48 -1.94
N LEU A 99 -18.55 0.40 -1.26
CA LEU A 99 -18.68 -0.94 -1.82
C LEU A 99 -20.17 -1.26 -2.08
N PRO A 100 -20.52 -1.97 -3.16
CA PRO A 100 -21.91 -2.36 -3.41
C PRO A 100 -22.39 -3.33 -2.32
N GLY A 101 -23.58 -3.06 -1.76
CA GLY A 101 -24.20 -3.85 -0.70
C GLY A 101 -24.17 -3.20 0.69
N ARG A 102 -25.25 -3.36 1.46
CA ARG A 102 -25.37 -2.76 2.82
C ARG A 102 -24.43 -3.42 3.83
N MET A 103 -24.13 -4.72 3.64
CA MET A 103 -23.26 -5.50 4.53
C MET A 103 -21.75 -5.31 4.23
N SER A 104 -21.37 -4.81 3.06
CA SER A 104 -19.97 -4.57 2.67
C SER A 104 -19.46 -3.20 3.10
N GLN A 105 -20.35 -2.23 3.38
CA GLN A 105 -20.01 -0.89 3.90
C GLN A 105 -19.07 -0.90 5.11
N PRO A 106 -19.35 -1.66 6.20
CA PRO A 106 -18.46 -1.66 7.37
C PRO A 106 -17.07 -2.22 7.04
N VAL A 107 -17.00 -3.21 6.15
CA VAL A 107 -15.71 -3.78 5.70
C VAL A 107 -14.95 -2.76 4.87
N GLY A 108 -15.61 -2.06 3.94
CA GLY A 108 -15.01 -1.00 3.13
C GLY A 108 -14.42 0.11 3.99
N ARG A 109 -15.16 0.58 5.02
CA ARG A 109 -14.65 1.60 5.95
C ARG A 109 -13.44 1.12 6.76
N VAL A 110 -13.45 -0.14 7.21
CA VAL A 110 -12.29 -0.72 7.91
C VAL A 110 -11.08 -0.80 6.99
N MET A 111 -11.25 -1.23 5.73
CA MET A 111 -10.15 -1.27 4.76
C MET A 111 -9.62 0.12 4.43
N MET A 112 -10.50 1.12 4.35
CA MET A 112 -10.09 2.50 4.09
C MET A 112 -9.26 3.07 5.25
N ASN A 113 -9.72 2.90 6.48
CA ASN A 113 -8.96 3.27 7.67
C ASN A 113 -7.63 2.51 7.76
N ALA A 114 -7.59 1.26 7.31
CA ALA A 114 -6.35 0.49 7.27
C ALA A 114 -5.37 1.09 6.27
N GLY A 115 -5.84 1.51 5.08
CA GLY A 115 -5.04 2.25 4.10
C GLY A 115 -4.46 3.54 4.69
N ILE A 116 -5.28 4.34 5.37
CA ILE A 116 -4.81 5.57 6.04
C ILE A 116 -3.78 5.25 7.14
N ASP A 117 -3.98 4.19 7.93
CA ASP A 117 -3.03 3.76 8.96
C ASP A 117 -1.70 3.24 8.40
N LEU A 118 -1.62 2.92 7.10
CA LEU A 118 -0.37 2.54 6.42
C LEU A 118 0.45 3.72 5.94
N LEU A 119 -0.18 4.87 5.69
CA LEU A 119 0.51 6.06 5.20
C LEU A 119 1.49 6.61 6.25
N PRO A 120 2.64 7.18 5.83
CA PRO A 120 3.51 7.97 6.70
C PRO A 120 2.73 9.09 7.39
N GLU A 121 3.12 9.46 8.61
CA GLU A 121 2.43 10.50 9.39
C GLU A 121 2.35 11.84 8.63
N TRP A 122 3.44 12.26 7.99
CA TRP A 122 3.46 13.47 7.18
C TRP A 122 2.48 13.41 5.99
N ALA A 123 2.24 12.23 5.41
CA ALA A 123 1.32 12.08 4.29
C ALA A 123 -0.14 12.17 4.76
N GLN A 124 -0.41 11.62 5.95
CA GLN A 124 -1.71 11.76 6.62
C GLN A 124 -2.01 13.23 6.93
N GLU A 125 -1.02 13.97 7.45
CA GLU A 125 -1.14 15.41 7.72
C GLU A 125 -1.38 16.22 6.44
N MET A 126 -0.60 15.97 5.39
CA MET A 126 -0.78 16.65 4.10
C MET A 126 -2.19 16.46 3.52
N LEU A 127 -2.75 15.25 3.64
CA LEU A 127 -4.09 14.92 3.16
C LEU A 127 -5.21 15.30 4.14
N GLY A 128 -4.89 15.76 5.35
CA GLY A 128 -5.88 16.04 6.40
C GLY A 128 -6.57 14.77 6.94
N LEU A 129 -5.93 13.62 6.83
CA LEU A 129 -6.47 12.31 7.19
C LEU A 129 -5.96 11.86 8.56
N SER A 130 -6.50 12.42 9.64
CA SER A 130 -6.10 12.02 10.99
C SER A 130 -6.97 10.90 11.55
N LEU A 131 -6.37 9.76 11.88
CA LEU A 131 -7.01 8.72 12.69
C LEU A 131 -6.66 8.90 14.16
N THR A 132 -7.68 8.91 15.02
CA THR A 132 -7.48 8.88 16.48
C THR A 132 -6.80 7.57 16.90
N PRO A 133 -6.06 7.54 18.03
CA PRO A 133 -5.41 6.32 18.52
C PRO A 133 -6.39 5.15 18.71
N LEU A 134 -7.61 5.46 19.14
CA LEU A 134 -8.68 4.48 19.29
C LEU A 134 -9.14 3.90 17.93
N GLN A 135 -9.30 4.75 16.91
CA GLN A 135 -9.64 4.31 15.55
C GLN A 135 -8.55 3.43 14.95
N ARG A 136 -7.26 3.75 15.16
CA ARG A 136 -6.15 2.91 14.69
C ARG A 136 -6.19 1.54 15.35
N ARG A 137 -6.35 1.48 16.67
CA ARG A 137 -6.39 0.22 17.42
C ARG A 137 -7.57 -0.65 17.01
N THR A 138 -8.76 -0.06 16.90
CA THR A 138 -9.97 -0.79 16.48
C THR A 138 -9.85 -1.26 15.03
N THR A 139 -9.35 -0.43 14.12
CA THR A 139 -9.10 -0.80 12.71
C THR A 139 -8.14 -1.98 12.62
N ARG A 140 -7.01 -1.95 13.33
CA ARG A 140 -6.06 -3.06 13.36
C ARG A 140 -6.70 -4.36 13.83
N LEU A 141 -7.50 -4.33 14.91
CA LEU A 141 -8.21 -5.52 15.39
C LEU A 141 -9.20 -6.06 14.34
N MET A 142 -9.97 -5.18 13.72
CA MET A 142 -10.97 -5.53 12.71
C MET A 142 -10.32 -6.14 11.46
N VAL A 143 -9.22 -5.57 10.96
CA VAL A 143 -8.45 -6.11 9.83
C VAL A 143 -7.92 -7.51 10.15
N HIS A 144 -7.39 -7.74 11.34
CA HIS A 144 -6.94 -9.09 11.74
C HIS A 144 -8.09 -10.10 11.78
N GLY A 145 -9.28 -9.67 12.22
CA GLY A 145 -10.51 -10.48 12.20
C GLY A 145 -10.92 -10.85 10.78
N VAL A 146 -11.05 -9.86 9.90
CA VAL A 146 -11.39 -10.06 8.48
C VAL A 146 -10.35 -10.95 7.80
N ALA A 147 -9.07 -10.69 8.00
CA ALA A 147 -7.99 -11.48 7.41
C ALA A 147 -7.99 -12.94 7.93
N ARG A 148 -8.38 -13.19 9.18
CA ARG A 148 -8.56 -14.55 9.72
C ARG A 148 -9.71 -15.27 9.00
N VAL A 149 -10.84 -14.61 8.81
CA VAL A 149 -11.99 -15.18 8.09
C VAL A 149 -11.62 -15.47 6.64
N LEU A 150 -11.04 -14.51 5.93
CA LEU A 150 -10.60 -14.71 4.54
C LEU A 150 -9.59 -15.86 4.42
N ARG A 151 -8.58 -15.93 5.29
CA ARG A 151 -7.62 -17.06 5.30
C ARG A 151 -8.29 -18.39 5.59
N ALA A 152 -9.27 -18.43 6.49
CA ALA A 152 -10.03 -19.65 6.77
C ALA A 152 -10.86 -20.08 5.55
N SER A 153 -11.50 -19.13 4.85
CA SER A 153 -12.28 -19.39 3.64
C SER A 153 -11.42 -19.84 2.46
N VAL A 154 -10.19 -19.30 2.34
CA VAL A 154 -9.24 -19.64 1.26
C VAL A 154 -8.36 -20.85 1.61
N ARG A 155 -8.50 -21.42 2.82
CA ARG A 155 -7.75 -22.62 3.24
C ARG A 155 -8.06 -23.87 2.38
N ASN A 156 -9.17 -23.85 1.65
CA ASN A 156 -9.52 -24.82 0.60
C ASN A 156 -9.39 -24.24 -0.83
N GLY A 157 -8.54 -23.23 -1.02
CA GLY A 157 -8.35 -22.53 -2.29
C GLY A 157 -7.60 -23.36 -3.33
N ALA A 158 -7.65 -22.91 -4.59
CA ALA A 158 -7.10 -23.61 -5.76
C ALA A 158 -5.64 -24.07 -5.61
N TRP A 159 -4.80 -23.32 -4.87
CA TRP A 159 -3.42 -23.69 -4.57
C TRP A 159 -3.30 -24.96 -3.71
N HIS A 160 -4.13 -25.09 -2.67
CA HIS A 160 -4.16 -26.31 -1.84
C HIS A 160 -4.70 -27.51 -2.64
N CYS A 161 -5.70 -27.29 -3.50
CA CYS A 161 -6.22 -28.31 -4.40
C CYS A 161 -5.19 -28.73 -5.47
N ALA A 162 -4.41 -27.78 -6.00
CA ALA A 162 -3.34 -28.05 -6.95
C ALA A 162 -2.18 -28.81 -6.31
N MET A 163 -1.79 -28.44 -5.09
CA MET A 163 -0.70 -29.12 -4.37
C MET A 163 -1.09 -30.56 -3.99
N ARG A 164 -2.36 -30.84 -3.61
CA ARG A 164 -2.81 -32.23 -3.42
C ARG A 164 -2.68 -33.07 -4.68
N ARG A 165 -3.05 -32.53 -5.86
CA ARG A 165 -2.92 -33.26 -7.14
C ARG A 165 -1.47 -33.60 -7.49
N MET A 166 -0.52 -32.75 -7.09
CA MET A 166 0.91 -33.01 -7.29
C MET A 166 1.49 -33.99 -6.26
N THR A 167 0.80 -34.23 -5.14
CA THR A 167 1.26 -35.15 -4.09
C THR A 167 0.63 -36.54 -4.21
N GLU A 168 -0.49 -36.64 -4.94
CA GLU A 168 -1.19 -37.90 -5.27
C GLU A 168 -0.77 -38.51 -6.62
N ALA A 169 0.17 -37.87 -7.35
CA ALA A 169 0.75 -38.34 -8.60
C ALA A 169 2.23 -38.73 -8.40
#